data_AF-Q1PKT1-F1
#
_entry.id   AF-Q1PKT1-F1
#
_cell.length_a   1.000
_cell.length_b   1.000
_cell.length_c   1.000
_cell.angle_alpha   90.00
_cell.angle_beta   90.00
_cell.angle_gamma   90.00
#
_symmetry.space_group_name_H-M   'P 1'
#
loop_
_entity.id
_entity.type
_entity.pdbx_description
1 polymer ?
#
loop_
_entity_poly.entity_id
_entity_poly.type
_entity_poly.pdbx_seq_one_letter_code
_entity_poly.pdbx_strand_id
1 'polypeptide(L)'
;MINIFLILFFVLLFLLLFYLKRKNKSAKKTTIIPTYVPFLKEPEFNPDISTDNWDLHKLRLDKFKRSQYKGLTFFVSSENKIYYLSEEGDKVYC
;
A
#
# COMPACT_ATOMS: atom_id res chain seq x y z
N MET A 1 -0.54 -11.61 -47.63
CA MET A 1 -1.16 -12.39 -46.53
C MET A 1 -0.24 -12.53 -45.32
N ILE A 2 0.99 -13.05 -45.45
CA ILE A 2 1.92 -13.28 -44.32
C ILE A 2 2.20 -12.02 -43.48
N ASN A 3 2.38 -10.86 -44.11
CA ASN A 3 2.63 -9.60 -43.37
C ASN A 3 1.43 -9.16 -42.50
N ILE A 4 0.20 -9.46 -42.93
CA ILE A 4 -1.01 -9.15 -42.16
C ILE A 4 -1.09 -10.07 -40.94
N PHE A 5 -0.77 -11.35 -41.11
CA PHE A 5 -0.68 -12.30 -40.01
C PHE A 5 0.41 -11.93 -38.99
N LEU A 6 1.56 -11.43 -39.44
CA LEU A 6 2.62 -10.94 -38.56
C LEU A 6 2.16 -9.73 -37.74
N ILE A 7 1.48 -8.76 -38.36
CA ILE A 7 0.96 -7.58 -37.65
C ILE A 7 -0.09 -8.00 -36.60
N LEU A 8 -1.02 -8.89 -36.95
CA LEU A 8 -2.01 -9.43 -36.01
C LEU A 8 -1.33 -10.16 -34.84
N PHE A 9 -0.28 -10.93 -35.11
CA PHE A 9 0.49 -11.62 -34.07
C PHE A 9 1.14 -10.64 -33.09
N PHE A 10 1.77 -9.56 -33.58
CA PHE A 10 2.36 -8.54 -32.71
C PHE A 10 1.32 -7.78 -31.87
N VAL A 11 0.14 -7.50 -32.43
CA VAL A 11 -0.96 -6.87 -31.68
C VAL A 11 -1.48 -7.78 -30.56
N LEU A 12 -1.68 -9.06 -30.85
CA LEU A 12 -2.06 -10.06 -29.85
C LEU A 12 -1.01 -10.20 -28.75
N LEU A 13 0.28 -10.23 -29.12
CA LEU A 13 1.39 -10.29 -28.17
C LEU A 13 1.42 -9.06 -27.26
N PHE A 14 1.21 -7.86 -27.83
CA PHE A 14 1.16 -6.62 -27.07
C PHE A 14 0.01 -6.61 -26.05
N LEU A 15 -1.18 -7.04 -26.46
CA LEU A 15 -2.35 -7.17 -25.57
C LEU A 15 -2.10 -8.20 -24.46
N LEU A 16 -1.47 -9.33 -24.78
CA LEU A 16 -1.11 -10.36 -23.80
C LEU A 16 -0.14 -9.82 -22.73
N LEU A 17 0.91 -9.11 -23.17
CA LEU A 17 1.88 -8.48 -22.27
C LEU A 17 1.22 -7.43 -21.36
N PHE A 18 0.29 -6.64 -21.89
CA PHE A 18 -0.45 -5.65 -21.11
C PHE A 18 -1.38 -6.32 -20.08
N TYR A 19 -2.05 -7.40 -20.47
CA TYR A 19 -2.89 -8.21 -19.57
C TYR A 19 -2.07 -8.86 -18.46
N LEU A 20 -0.91 -9.45 -18.77
CA LEU A 20 0.03 -10.03 -17.80
C LEU A 20 0.57 -8.96 -16.84
N LYS A 21 0.93 -7.77 -17.33
CA LYS A 21 1.36 -6.66 -16.49
C LYS A 21 0.25 -6.19 -15.54
N ARG A 22 -1.00 -6.13 -16.03
CA ARG A 22 -2.18 -5.80 -15.20
C ARG A 22 -2.48 -6.90 -14.18
N LYS A 23 -2.42 -8.17 -14.57
CA LYS A 23 -2.55 -9.31 -13.65
C LYS A 23 -1.44 -9.32 -12.61
N ASN A 24 -0.19 -9.03 -12.95
CA ASN A 24 0.91 -8.97 -11.99
C ASN A 24 0.81 -7.77 -11.04
N LYS A 25 0.17 -6.67 -11.44
CA LYS A 25 -0.24 -5.60 -10.50
C LYS A 25 -1.35 -6.05 -9.55
N SER A 26 -2.30 -6.87 -10.02
CA SER A 26 -3.39 -7.41 -9.20
C SER A 26 -3.02 -8.68 -8.40
N ALA A 27 -1.96 -9.39 -8.82
CA ALA A 27 -1.41 -10.60 -8.22
C ALA A 27 -0.18 -10.29 -7.35
N LYS A 28 0.02 -9.02 -7.00
CA LYS A 28 0.55 -8.64 -5.68
C LYS A 28 -0.53 -8.78 -4.60
N LYS A 29 -1.37 -9.81 -4.67
CA LYS A 29 -1.89 -10.41 -3.46
C LYS A 29 -0.74 -11.25 -2.95
N THR A 30 0.10 -10.63 -2.13
CA THR A 30 1.18 -11.27 -1.40
C THR A 30 0.64 -12.61 -0.92
N THR A 31 1.18 -13.72 -1.42
CA THR A 31 1.11 -14.97 -0.67
C THR A 31 1.92 -14.68 0.57
N ILE A 32 1.25 -14.12 1.58
CA ILE A 32 1.74 -14.06 2.93
C ILE A 32 1.75 -15.53 3.32
N ILE A 33 2.84 -16.21 3.00
CA ILE A 33 3.30 -17.29 3.86
C ILE A 33 3.35 -16.58 5.22
N PRO A 34 2.53 -16.98 6.20
CA PRO A 34 2.66 -16.42 7.53
C PRO A 34 3.97 -17.02 8.02
N THR A 35 5.09 -16.38 7.68
CA THR A 35 6.20 -16.35 8.60
C THR A 35 5.55 -15.77 9.83
N TYR A 36 5.25 -16.66 10.78
CA TYR A 36 4.96 -16.31 12.15
C TYR A 36 6.18 -15.51 12.60
N VAL A 37 6.18 -14.21 12.30
CA VAL A 37 7.01 -13.24 12.97
C VAL A 37 6.42 -13.28 14.36
N PRO A 38 7.19 -13.69 15.38
CA PRO A 38 6.68 -13.78 16.71
C PRO A 38 6.00 -12.45 17.01
N PHE A 39 4.81 -12.52 17.60
CA PHE A 39 4.10 -11.43 18.24
C PHE A 39 5.06 -10.78 19.24
N LEU A 40 5.98 -9.96 18.73
CA LEU A 40 6.90 -9.17 19.50
C LEU A 40 6.07 -7.98 19.94
N LYS A 41 6.03 -7.79 21.24
CA LYS A 41 5.45 -6.65 21.96
C LYS A 41 6.10 -5.30 21.60
N GLU A 42 6.70 -5.18 20.43
CA GLU A 42 7.49 -4.06 19.94
C GLU A 42 6.71 -2.98 19.16
N PRO A 43 5.53 -3.19 18.53
CA PRO A 43 4.89 -2.12 17.76
C PRO A 43 4.30 -1.01 18.64
N GLU A 44 3.91 -1.30 19.89
CA GLU A 44 3.44 -0.28 20.85
C GLU A 44 4.56 0.67 21.31
N PHE A 45 5.81 0.19 21.35
CA PHE A 45 6.96 0.97 21.83
C PHE A 45 7.76 1.62 20.71
N ASN A 46 7.49 1.30 19.44
CA ASN A 46 8.09 2.00 18.33
C ASN A 46 7.26 3.26 18.02
N PRO A 47 7.75 4.46 18.37
CA PRO A 47 7.03 5.70 18.13
C PRO A 47 6.94 6.06 16.64
N ASP A 48 7.51 5.26 15.72
CA ASP A 48 7.32 5.36 14.29
C ASP A 48 6.18 4.47 13.77
N ILE A 49 5.64 3.57 14.61
CA ILE A 49 4.60 2.56 14.24
C ILE A 49 3.36 2.60 15.17
N SER A 50 3.44 3.25 16.33
CA SER A 50 2.30 3.36 17.27
C SER A 50 1.17 4.24 16.69
N THR A 51 0.07 3.56 16.37
CA THR A 51 -1.14 4.09 15.71
C THR A 51 -2.16 4.68 16.67
N ASP A 52 -1.99 4.44 17.96
CA ASP A 52 -2.92 4.66 19.06
C ASP A 52 -2.57 5.91 19.90
N ASN A 53 -1.38 6.48 19.70
CA ASN A 53 -0.94 7.67 20.41
C ASN A 53 -1.27 8.97 19.63
N TRP A 54 -2.36 9.61 20.03
CA TRP A 54 -2.83 10.88 19.45
C TRP A 54 -1.84 12.04 19.60
N ASP A 55 -1.14 12.13 20.74
CA ASP A 55 -0.15 13.19 20.98
C ASP A 55 1.03 13.04 20.03
N LEU A 56 1.51 11.81 19.85
CA LEU A 56 2.56 11.48 18.90
C LEU A 56 2.16 11.79 17.46
N HIS A 57 0.94 11.44 17.08
CA HIS A 57 0.39 11.79 15.77
C HIS A 57 0.34 13.31 15.55
N LYS A 58 -0.14 14.07 16.53
CA LYS A 58 -0.19 15.54 16.47
C LYS A 58 1.22 16.14 16.35
N LEU A 59 2.18 15.63 17.13
CA LEU A 59 3.59 16.02 17.04
C LEU A 59 4.15 15.73 15.64
N ARG A 60 3.77 14.63 15.01
CA ARG A 60 4.23 14.30 13.66
C ARG A 60 3.71 15.28 12.61
N LEU A 61 2.45 15.71 12.71
CA LEU A 61 1.86 16.73 11.84
C LEU A 61 2.50 18.11 12.03
N ASP A 62 2.83 18.45 13.28
CA ASP A 62 3.37 19.75 13.66
C ASP A 62 4.88 19.87 13.37
N LYS A 63 5.70 19.00 13.98
CA LYS A 63 7.18 19.10 13.99
C LYS A 63 7.85 18.67 12.70
N PHE A 64 7.40 17.59 12.06
CA PHE A 64 8.08 17.11 10.85
C PHE A 64 7.59 17.93 9.65
N LYS A 65 8.39 18.93 9.26
CA LYS A 65 8.19 19.70 8.01
C LYS A 65 8.03 18.79 6.77
N ARG A 66 8.46 17.53 6.84
CA ARG A 66 8.35 16.51 5.80
C ARG A 66 7.62 15.23 6.24
N SER A 67 6.77 15.28 7.27
CA SER A 67 5.92 14.12 7.55
C SER A 67 5.15 13.80 6.26
N GLN A 68 5.27 12.56 5.80
CA GLN A 68 4.54 12.05 4.64
C GLN A 68 3.02 12.18 4.81
N TYR A 69 2.56 12.38 6.05
CA TYR A 69 1.16 12.51 6.41
C TYR A 69 0.69 13.96 6.60
N LYS A 70 1.58 14.94 6.52
CA LYS A 70 1.23 16.35 6.74
C LYS A 70 0.27 16.81 5.65
N GLY A 71 -0.91 17.28 6.06
CA GLY A 71 -1.97 17.75 5.15
C GLY A 71 -2.83 16.62 4.55
N LEU A 72 -2.59 15.35 4.93
CA LEU A 72 -3.48 14.26 4.56
C LEU A 72 -4.68 14.18 5.51
N THR A 73 -5.81 13.72 4.97
CA THR A 73 -6.97 13.35 5.80
C THR A 73 -6.71 12.01 6.46
N PHE A 74 -6.84 11.94 7.78
CA PHE A 74 -6.76 10.70 8.55
C PHE A 74 -8.13 10.30 9.08
N PHE A 75 -8.26 9.03 9.45
CA PHE A 75 -9.47 8.41 9.97
C PHE A 75 -9.15 7.61 11.23
N VAL A 76 -10.20 7.30 11.99
CA VAL A 76 -10.11 6.53 13.23
C VAL A 76 -10.85 5.21 13.04
N SER A 77 -10.19 4.09 13.38
CA SER A 77 -10.80 2.76 13.31
C SER A 77 -11.73 2.51 14.50
N SER A 78 -12.48 1.40 14.46
CA SER A 78 -13.28 0.94 15.62
C SER A 78 -12.43 0.64 16.85
N GLU A 79 -11.13 0.42 16.68
CA GLU A 79 -10.15 0.19 17.76
C GLU A 79 -9.43 1.49 18.18
N ASN A 80 -9.95 2.66 17.79
CA ASN A 80 -9.36 3.97 18.07
C ASN A 80 -7.96 4.19 17.47
N LYS A 81 -7.59 3.42 16.44
CA LYS A 81 -6.30 3.54 15.74
C LYS A 81 -6.40 4.52 14.58
N ILE A 82 -5.38 5.35 14.43
CA ILE A 82 -5.30 6.34 13.35
C ILE A 82 -4.79 5.68 12.07
N TYR A 83 -5.48 5.91 10.97
CA TYR A 83 -5.09 5.40 9.66
C TYR A 83 -5.37 6.40 8.53
N TYR A 84 -4.70 6.18 7.41
CA TYR A 84 -4.87 6.92 6.16
C TYR A 84 -5.34 5.97 5.07
N LEU A 85 -5.85 6.53 3.98
CA LEU A 85 -6.13 5.77 2.76
C LEU A 85 -4.98 5.96 1.78
N SER A 86 -4.48 4.87 1.21
CA SER A 86 -3.56 4.95 0.07
C SER A 86 -4.29 5.46 -1.18
N GLU A 87 -3.53 5.71 -2.25
CA GLU A 87 -4.13 6.06 -3.56
C GLU A 87 -5.05 4.94 -4.08
N GLU A 88 -4.78 3.70 -3.71
CA GLU A 88 -5.59 2.51 -4.03
C GLU A 88 -6.78 2.31 -3.08
N GLY A 89 -6.89 3.10 -2.01
CA GLY A 89 -7.95 3.01 -1.01
C GLY A 89 -7.70 2.00 0.11
N ASP A 90 -6.48 1.48 0.21
CA ASP A 90 -6.10 0.56 1.30
C ASP A 90 -5.85 1.34 2.60
N LYS A 91 -6.20 0.73 3.74
CA LYS A 91 -5.96 1.32 5.06
C LYS A 91 -4.49 1.18 5.44
N VAL A 92 -3.82 2.31 5.60
CA VAL A 92 -2.43 2.40 6.07
C VAL A 92 -2.43 3.01 7.45
N TYR A 93 -2.07 2.21 8.45
CA TYR A 93 -2.05 2.66 9.84
C TYR A 93 -0.79 3.50 10.13
N CYS A 94 -0.96 4.51 11.00
CA CYS A 94 0.03 5.54 11.32
C CYS A 94 1.13 5.11 12.29
#